data_AF-A0A6P1YEQ9-F1
#
_entry.id   AF-A0A6P1YEQ9-F1
#
_cell.length_a   1.000
_cell.length_b   1.000
_cell.length_c   1.000
_cell.angle_alpha   90.00
_cell.angle_beta   90.00
_cell.angle_gamma   90.00
#
_symmetry.space_group_name_H-M   'P 1'
#
loop_
_entity.id
_entity.type
_entity.pdbx_description
1 polymer ?
#
loop_
_entity_poly.entity_id
_entity_poly.type
_entity_poly.pdbx_seq_one_letter_code
_entity_poly.pdbx_strand_id
1 'polypeptide(L)'
;MIDDRFIYLKIYSRDKKRIIIKRLEEIVKYITATQIPDSIENVHPEFIKVQVILARTNLIRKMRMFGGEGCLKYSECDICDEGHCITILYEDELKEKWGSRYNSIMRAIEDSIKATEGLIITMNNKPIMAKFHNTCGGATENSENVIGNRVMYLRKVLCDYCLNSPNWEGYKEISIEEIEEKLKVKFPNLTPTLRIDMKGFIEEIDRDEEGRIKSIKIGGKMFKGTEIKEILKLDSTRFSIVPKILGVKTCGQGDGLGLCQHGANQMALIGFKFNDIINYYFTGVEIKEIEKPCIKWPLKEKILVIDPGHGGDDNVGVKGHQGLMEKDVVLKISKRLKEFLEKLGAVVYLTRDDDEYVSLNRRAELANKIRPNFFISIHLNSFYNPSIRGCEMYYYKGDIESKRLAECIMDRMVKNINVVNKGIKVAAFFLLREVGASSLHIDIDYITNPEVEKLLQNSEYIDKISESITQGIVEYYKF
;
A
#
# COMPACT_ATOMS: atom_id res chain seq x y z
N MET A 1 28.95 7.80 -10.22
CA MET A 1 28.92 7.83 -8.75
C MET A 1 27.53 8.24 -8.31
N ILE A 2 26.96 7.52 -7.34
CA ILE A 2 25.70 7.89 -6.68
C ILE A 2 26.06 8.96 -5.64
N ASP A 3 25.38 10.10 -5.67
CA ASP A 3 25.60 11.20 -4.73
C ASP A 3 24.59 11.07 -3.57
N ASP A 4 25.08 10.84 -2.35
CA ASP A 4 24.25 10.62 -1.16
C ASP A 4 23.31 11.80 -0.83
N ARG A 5 23.53 12.97 -1.45
CA ARG A 5 22.62 14.11 -1.39
C ARG A 5 21.33 13.92 -2.18
N PHE A 6 21.20 12.90 -3.01
CA PHE A 6 19.97 12.62 -3.76
C PHE A 6 19.38 11.26 -3.46
N ILE A 7 18.06 11.16 -3.59
CA ILE A 7 17.35 9.88 -3.55
C ILE A 7 17.35 9.32 -4.97
N TYR A 8 17.69 8.05 -5.10
CA TYR A 8 17.66 7.33 -6.37
C TYR A 8 16.64 6.20 -6.33
N LEU A 9 15.99 5.98 -7.45
CA LEU A 9 14.95 4.99 -7.64
C LEU A 9 15.41 3.96 -8.67
N LYS A 10 15.23 2.67 -8.38
CA LYS A 10 15.39 1.60 -9.37
C LYS A 10 14.06 1.41 -10.10
N ILE A 11 14.09 1.53 -11.42
CA ILE A 11 12.89 1.47 -12.26
C ILE A 11 13.11 0.45 -13.35
N TYR A 12 12.20 -0.50 -13.49
CA TYR A 12 12.12 -1.27 -14.73
C TYR A 12 11.45 -0.38 -15.80
N SER A 13 12.22 0.04 -16.81
CA SER A 13 11.76 0.95 -17.87
C SER A 13 11.26 0.16 -19.09
N ARG A 14 10.02 0.45 -19.50
CA ARG A 14 9.34 -0.05 -20.71
C ARG A 14 10.11 0.29 -21.97
N ASP A 15 10.56 1.55 -22.06
CA ASP A 15 11.32 2.07 -23.21
C ASP A 15 12.68 1.36 -23.34
N LYS A 16 13.42 1.24 -22.23
CA LYS A 16 14.77 0.63 -22.25
C LYS A 16 14.77 -0.89 -22.07
N LYS A 17 13.62 -1.49 -21.74
CA LYS A 17 13.44 -2.93 -21.43
C LYS A 17 14.44 -3.47 -20.41
N ARG A 18 14.84 -2.63 -19.44
CA ARG A 18 15.82 -2.96 -18.40
C ARG A 18 15.63 -2.11 -17.16
N ILE A 19 16.25 -2.55 -16.06
CA ILE A 19 16.32 -1.75 -14.83
C ILE A 19 17.29 -0.58 -15.05
N ILE A 20 16.82 0.63 -14.75
CA ILE A 20 17.60 1.85 -14.75
C ILE A 20 17.56 2.49 -13.37
N ILE A 21 18.58 3.26 -13.03
CA ILE A 21 18.66 4.03 -11.79
C ILE A 21 18.53 5.50 -12.16
N LYS A 22 17.56 6.19 -11.55
CA LYS A 22 17.25 7.59 -11.83
C LYS A 22 17.06 8.37 -10.53
N ARG A 23 17.34 9.67 -10.56
CA ARG A 23 17.08 10.54 -9.40
C ARG A 23 15.57 10.65 -9.19
N LEU A 24 15.13 10.64 -7.93
CA LEU A 24 13.71 10.75 -7.57
C LEU A 24 13.05 11.93 -8.28
N GLU A 25 13.65 13.12 -8.17
CA GLU A 25 13.08 14.36 -8.73
C GLU A 25 13.03 14.35 -10.27
N GLU A 26 13.93 13.62 -10.94
CA GLU A 26 13.87 13.45 -12.39
C GLU A 26 12.60 12.67 -12.79
N ILE A 27 12.22 11.68 -11.98
CA ILE A 27 11.06 10.82 -12.22
C ILE A 27 9.76 11.50 -11.79
N VAL A 28 9.78 12.22 -10.66
CA VAL A 28 8.67 13.08 -10.23
C VAL A 28 8.28 14.04 -11.34
N LYS A 29 9.23 14.61 -12.09
CA LYS A 29 8.96 15.48 -13.24
C LYS A 29 8.08 14.81 -14.30
N TYR A 30 8.52 13.67 -14.83
CA TYR A 30 7.79 12.98 -15.91
C TYR A 30 6.45 12.43 -15.42
N ILE A 31 6.39 11.92 -14.19
CA ILE A 31 5.15 11.43 -13.59
C ILE A 31 4.15 12.56 -13.38
N THR A 32 4.59 13.70 -12.87
CA THR A 32 3.71 14.87 -12.68
C THR A 32 3.13 15.33 -14.02
N ALA A 33 3.98 15.46 -15.05
CA ALA A 33 3.54 15.83 -16.40
C ALA A 33 2.58 14.80 -17.03
N THR A 34 2.75 13.51 -16.68
CA THR A 34 1.85 12.43 -17.08
C THR A 34 0.50 12.53 -16.37
N GLN A 35 0.50 12.82 -15.06
CA GLN A 35 -0.68 12.78 -14.20
C GLN A 35 -1.59 14.01 -14.29
N ILE A 36 -1.05 15.19 -14.59
CA ILE A 36 -1.89 16.38 -14.79
C ILE A 36 -2.77 16.15 -16.03
N PRO A 37 -4.09 16.31 -15.92
CA PRO A 37 -5.00 16.11 -17.04
C PRO A 37 -4.86 17.28 -18.03
N ASP A 38 -4.80 16.95 -19.31
CA ASP A 38 -4.79 17.91 -20.43
C ASP A 38 -6.08 18.74 -20.52
N SER A 39 -7.19 18.18 -20.04
CA SER A 39 -8.48 18.88 -19.85
C SER A 39 -8.42 20.11 -18.94
N ILE A 40 -7.33 20.35 -18.19
CA ILE A 40 -7.11 21.62 -17.47
C ILE A 40 -6.33 22.57 -18.38
N GLU A 41 -7.01 23.59 -18.91
CA GLU A 41 -6.41 24.59 -19.79
C GLU A 41 -5.48 25.56 -19.06
N ASN A 42 -5.90 26.06 -17.89
CA ASN A 42 -5.11 26.97 -17.06
C ASN A 42 -4.62 26.25 -15.80
N VAL A 43 -3.45 25.62 -15.90
CA VAL A 43 -2.86 24.85 -14.80
C VAL A 43 -2.14 25.81 -13.85
N HIS A 44 -2.66 25.98 -12.64
CA HIS A 44 -2.11 26.91 -11.66
C HIS A 44 -0.87 26.33 -10.95
N PRO A 45 0.21 27.12 -10.70
CA PRO A 45 1.42 26.62 -10.05
C PRO A 45 1.22 25.96 -8.68
N GLU A 46 0.31 26.49 -7.85
CA GLU A 46 -0.01 25.85 -6.56
C GLU A 46 -0.62 24.45 -6.73
N PHE A 47 -1.41 24.21 -7.78
CA PHE A 47 -1.91 22.88 -8.10
C PHE A 47 -0.80 21.96 -8.63
N ILE A 48 0.15 22.49 -9.40
CA ILE A 48 1.33 21.71 -9.83
C ILE A 48 2.15 21.28 -8.61
N LYS A 49 2.36 22.15 -7.62
CA LYS A 49 3.00 21.80 -6.34
C LYS A 49 2.28 20.65 -5.64
N VAL A 50 0.95 20.68 -5.58
CA VAL A 50 0.14 19.57 -5.03
C VAL A 50 0.44 18.28 -5.79
N GLN A 51 0.36 18.28 -7.12
CA GLN A 51 0.59 17.06 -7.92
C GLN A 51 2.04 16.54 -7.78
N VAL A 52 3.04 17.43 -7.70
CA VAL A 52 4.44 17.08 -7.44
C VAL A 52 4.59 16.37 -6.10
N ILE A 53 4.00 16.92 -5.03
CA ILE A 53 4.05 16.32 -3.68
C ILE A 53 3.34 14.96 -3.67
N LEU A 54 2.20 14.82 -4.35
CA LEU A 54 1.48 13.54 -4.48
C LEU A 54 2.31 12.49 -5.21
N ALA A 55 2.93 12.87 -6.35
CA ALA A 55 3.81 12.01 -7.12
C ALA A 55 5.00 11.54 -6.27
N ARG A 56 5.67 12.46 -5.57
CA ARG A 56 6.79 12.15 -4.67
C ARG A 56 6.35 11.22 -3.54
N THR A 57 5.24 11.53 -2.87
CA THR A 57 4.71 10.72 -1.75
C THR A 57 4.43 9.28 -2.18
N ASN A 58 3.79 9.08 -3.33
CA ASN A 58 3.48 7.75 -3.84
C ASN A 58 4.73 6.95 -4.26
N LEU A 59 5.73 7.61 -4.87
CA LEU A 59 7.02 6.97 -5.17
C LEU A 59 7.73 6.52 -3.90
N ILE A 60 7.86 7.41 -2.92
CA ILE A 60 8.50 7.14 -1.63
C ILE A 60 7.80 6.00 -0.90
N ARG A 61 6.46 5.99 -0.90
CA ARG A 61 5.67 4.90 -0.33
C ARG A 61 5.97 3.54 -0.97
N LYS A 62 6.35 3.50 -2.25
CA LYS A 62 6.72 2.26 -2.95
C LYS A 62 8.16 1.85 -2.72
N MET A 63 9.05 2.81 -2.51
CA MET A 63 10.46 2.56 -2.28
C MET A 63 10.69 1.73 -1.02
N ARG A 64 11.45 0.66 -1.19
CA ARG A 64 11.71 -0.25 -0.08
C ARG A 64 12.66 0.32 0.95
N MET A 65 13.56 1.21 0.52
CA MET A 65 14.38 2.03 1.41
C MET A 65 13.53 2.76 2.48
N PHE A 66 12.28 3.11 2.15
CA PHE A 66 11.33 3.77 3.05
C PHE A 66 10.27 2.81 3.63
N GLY A 67 10.51 1.49 3.57
CA GLY A 67 9.61 0.45 4.05
C GLY A 67 8.45 0.11 3.11
N GLY A 68 8.52 0.51 1.84
CA GLY A 68 7.59 0.07 0.79
C GLY A 68 7.87 -1.35 0.31
N GLU A 69 6.94 -1.94 -0.44
CA GLU A 69 7.07 -3.31 -0.98
C GLU A 69 7.91 -3.38 -2.27
N GLY A 70 8.18 -2.22 -2.90
CA GLY A 70 8.76 -2.14 -4.24
C GLY A 70 7.79 -2.63 -5.33
N CYS A 71 8.35 -3.06 -6.46
CA CYS A 71 7.58 -3.63 -7.54
C CYS A 71 7.30 -5.12 -7.31
N LEU A 72 6.02 -5.50 -7.26
CA LEU A 72 5.61 -6.90 -7.11
C LEU A 72 5.90 -7.77 -8.34
N LYS A 73 5.98 -7.16 -9.53
CA LYS A 73 6.29 -7.85 -10.79
C LYS A 73 7.79 -8.08 -10.97
N TYR A 74 8.61 -7.13 -10.54
CA TYR A 74 10.06 -7.14 -10.72
C TYR A 74 10.73 -6.90 -9.36
N SER A 75 11.09 -7.99 -8.68
CA SER A 75 11.58 -7.97 -7.30
C SER A 75 12.91 -7.22 -7.10
N GLU A 76 13.61 -6.80 -8.15
CA GLU A 76 14.87 -6.06 -8.04
C GLU A 76 14.71 -4.52 -8.15
N CYS A 77 13.49 -4.02 -8.38
CA CYS A 77 13.22 -2.59 -8.54
C CYS A 77 12.13 -2.05 -7.59
N ASP A 78 12.17 -0.73 -7.37
CA ASP A 78 11.18 -0.04 -6.55
C ASP A 78 9.83 0.09 -7.28
N ILE A 79 9.88 0.30 -8.61
CA ILE A 79 8.69 0.47 -9.46
C ILE A 79 8.95 -0.01 -10.90
N CYS A 80 7.88 -0.17 -11.68
CA CYS A 80 7.93 -0.28 -13.14
C CYS A 80 6.95 0.68 -13.82
N ASP A 81 7.27 1.13 -15.03
CA ASP A 81 6.47 2.06 -15.83
C ASP A 81 5.64 1.38 -16.94
N GLU A 82 5.42 0.07 -16.83
CA GLU A 82 4.64 -0.73 -17.78
C GLU A 82 3.13 -0.78 -17.45
N GLY A 83 2.63 0.20 -16.69
CA GLY A 83 1.22 0.24 -16.27
C GLY A 83 0.88 -0.68 -15.10
N HIS A 84 1.85 -1.41 -14.53
CA HIS A 84 1.66 -2.18 -13.29
C HIS A 84 1.84 -1.32 -12.03
N CYS A 85 2.96 -0.60 -11.88
CA CYS A 85 3.14 0.31 -10.74
C CYS A 85 2.70 1.73 -11.09
N ILE A 86 3.24 2.26 -12.17
CA ILE A 86 2.96 3.61 -12.67
C ILE A 86 2.98 3.61 -14.19
N THR A 87 2.50 4.70 -14.78
CA THR A 87 2.70 5.04 -16.18
C THR A 87 3.56 6.29 -16.26
N ILE A 88 4.59 6.27 -17.09
CA ILE A 88 5.43 7.43 -17.39
C ILE A 88 5.33 7.67 -18.89
N LEU A 89 4.92 8.88 -19.27
CA LEU A 89 5.11 9.40 -20.62
C LEU A 89 6.49 10.03 -20.71
N TYR A 90 7.24 9.65 -21.75
CA TYR A 90 8.55 10.22 -22.05
C TYR A 90 8.41 11.43 -22.98
N GLU A 91 9.54 12.00 -23.40
CA GLU A 91 9.57 13.33 -24.03
C GLU A 91 8.66 13.47 -25.26
N ASP A 92 8.67 12.52 -26.19
CA ASP A 92 7.85 12.61 -27.41
C ASP A 92 6.34 12.45 -27.11
N GLU A 93 5.99 11.51 -26.23
CA GLU A 93 4.60 11.32 -25.75
C GLU A 93 4.09 12.57 -25.00
N LEU A 94 4.95 13.23 -24.24
CA LEU A 94 4.59 14.47 -23.53
C LEU A 94 4.47 15.66 -24.48
N LYS A 95 5.29 15.75 -25.54
CA LYS A 95 5.13 16.77 -26.58
C LYS A 95 3.83 16.58 -27.34
N GLU A 96 3.45 15.34 -27.63
CA GLU A 96 2.14 15.03 -28.22
C GLU A 96 1.00 15.44 -27.29
N LYS A 97 1.06 15.05 -26.02
CA LYS A 97 0.03 15.39 -25.02
C LYS A 97 -0.13 16.90 -24.83
N TRP A 98 0.96 17.63 -24.69
CA TRP A 98 0.91 19.05 -24.30
C TRP A 98 0.96 20.02 -25.48
N GLY A 99 1.34 19.56 -26.68
CA GLY A 99 1.46 20.39 -27.88
C GLY A 99 2.27 21.67 -27.62
N SER A 100 1.72 22.82 -28.00
CA SER A 100 2.35 24.14 -27.81
C SER A 100 2.60 24.51 -26.34
N ARG A 101 1.88 23.90 -25.38
CA ARG A 101 2.01 24.17 -23.94
C ARG A 101 3.17 23.41 -23.29
N TYR A 102 3.76 22.42 -23.97
CA TYR A 102 4.80 21.53 -23.43
C TYR A 102 5.89 22.28 -22.65
N ASN A 103 6.55 23.25 -23.29
CA ASN A 103 7.66 23.99 -22.67
C ASN A 103 7.22 24.76 -21.42
N SER A 104 6.01 25.34 -21.42
CA SER A 104 5.49 26.11 -20.29
C SER A 104 5.13 25.23 -19.10
N ILE A 105 4.45 24.10 -19.36
CA ILE A 105 4.07 23.10 -18.35
C ILE A 105 5.33 22.50 -17.72
N MET A 106 6.29 22.07 -18.54
CA MET A 106 7.51 21.43 -18.04
C MET A 106 8.33 22.38 -17.18
N ARG A 107 8.45 23.66 -17.56
CA ARG A 107 9.11 24.68 -16.74
C ARG A 107 8.39 24.88 -15.40
N ALA A 108 7.06 25.01 -15.41
CA ALA A 108 6.28 25.19 -14.20
C ALA A 108 6.39 23.98 -13.24
N ILE A 109 6.48 22.76 -13.78
CA ILE A 109 6.75 21.54 -13.00
C ILE A 109 8.15 21.59 -12.38
N GLU A 110 9.18 21.97 -13.14
CA GLU A 110 10.55 22.07 -12.61
C GLU A 110 10.66 23.12 -11.49
N ASP A 111 10.00 24.26 -11.63
CA ASP A 111 9.95 25.29 -10.59
C ASP A 111 9.17 24.81 -9.36
N SER A 112 8.08 24.07 -9.57
CA SER A 112 7.29 23.46 -8.48
C SER A 112 8.05 22.37 -7.73
N ILE A 113 8.88 21.58 -8.44
CA ILE A 113 9.78 20.59 -7.85
C ILE A 113 10.78 21.27 -6.92
N LYS A 114 11.43 22.35 -7.37
CA LYS A 114 12.36 23.13 -6.53
C LYS A 114 11.67 23.74 -5.33
N ALA A 115 10.47 24.31 -5.53
CA ALA A 115 9.72 24.98 -4.47
C ALA A 115 9.13 24.01 -3.41
N THR A 116 9.10 22.71 -3.71
CA THR A 116 8.56 21.67 -2.81
C THR A 116 9.55 20.53 -2.59
N GLU A 117 10.85 20.82 -2.72
CA GLU A 117 11.91 19.84 -2.64
C GLU A 117 11.80 19.06 -1.32
N GLY A 118 11.83 17.73 -1.42
CA GLY A 118 11.74 16.83 -0.27
C GLY A 118 10.36 16.73 0.40
N LEU A 119 9.39 17.60 0.10
CA LEU A 119 8.08 17.56 0.76
C LEU A 119 7.26 16.33 0.32
N ILE A 120 6.73 15.60 1.32
CA ILE A 120 5.82 14.47 1.18
C ILE A 120 4.65 14.61 2.15
N ILE A 121 3.57 13.85 1.92
CA ILE A 121 2.40 13.80 2.79
C ILE A 121 2.49 12.54 3.67
N THR A 122 2.36 12.72 4.98
CA THR A 122 2.46 11.63 5.95
C THR A 122 1.28 11.62 6.92
N MET A 123 1.03 10.46 7.50
CA MET A 123 0.19 10.31 8.69
C MET A 123 0.91 9.35 9.62
N ASN A 124 1.10 9.73 10.89
CA ASN A 124 1.90 8.99 11.87
C ASN A 124 3.31 8.67 11.33
N ASN A 125 3.99 9.67 10.78
CA ASN A 125 5.32 9.57 10.15
C ASN A 125 5.45 8.62 8.95
N LYS A 126 4.35 8.00 8.48
CA LYS A 126 4.37 7.11 7.31
C LYS A 126 3.81 7.82 6.07
N PRO A 127 4.44 7.69 4.89
CA PRO A 127 3.90 8.20 3.64
C PRO A 127 2.50 7.65 3.36
N ILE A 128 1.56 8.55 3.07
CA ILE A 128 0.17 8.17 2.77
C ILE A 128 0.04 7.54 1.38
N MET A 129 -1.06 6.83 1.13
CA MET A 129 -1.50 6.51 -0.22
C MET A 129 -2.21 7.73 -0.81
N ALA A 130 -1.47 8.58 -1.53
CA ALA A 130 -1.96 9.85 -2.00
C ALA A 130 -2.78 9.68 -3.30
N LYS A 131 -4.03 9.21 -3.16
CA LYS A 131 -4.98 8.99 -4.26
C LYS A 131 -5.46 10.31 -4.85
N PHE A 132 -5.70 10.30 -6.15
CA PHE A 132 -6.28 11.41 -6.89
C PHE A 132 -7.04 10.91 -8.11
N HIS A 133 -7.94 11.74 -8.60
CA HIS A 133 -8.77 11.49 -9.77
C HIS A 133 -9.08 12.81 -10.50
N ASN A 134 -9.61 12.72 -11.73
CA ASN A 134 -9.79 13.89 -12.59
C ASN A 134 -10.83 14.87 -12.00
N THR A 135 -12.08 14.41 -11.83
CA THR A 135 -13.23 15.24 -11.40
C THR A 135 -14.11 14.43 -10.46
N CYS A 136 -14.47 14.95 -9.28
CA CYS A 136 -15.23 14.16 -8.29
C CYS A 136 -16.76 14.18 -8.51
N GLY A 137 -17.29 15.15 -9.24
CA GLY A 137 -18.73 15.27 -9.45
C GLY A 137 -19.52 15.78 -8.23
N GLY A 138 -18.87 16.55 -7.36
CA GLY A 138 -19.50 17.27 -6.24
C GLY A 138 -19.07 16.78 -4.85
N ALA A 139 -18.51 15.59 -4.74
CA ALA A 139 -17.87 15.12 -3.51
C ALA A 139 -16.87 14.00 -3.79
N THR A 140 -15.83 13.90 -2.97
CA THR A 140 -14.95 12.72 -2.93
C THR A 140 -15.66 11.57 -2.19
N GLU A 141 -15.06 10.38 -2.17
CA GLU A 141 -15.65 9.20 -1.56
C GLU A 141 -14.80 8.64 -0.42
N ASN A 142 -15.45 7.95 0.51
CA ASN A 142 -14.78 7.21 1.56
C ASN A 142 -14.13 5.95 1.00
N SER A 143 -12.91 5.65 1.43
CA SER A 143 -12.15 4.52 0.89
C SER A 143 -12.85 3.17 1.01
N GLU A 144 -13.59 2.92 2.09
CA GLU A 144 -14.31 1.65 2.29
C GLU A 144 -15.34 1.36 1.18
N ASN A 145 -15.91 2.39 0.56
CA ASN A 145 -16.91 2.25 -0.50
C ASN A 145 -16.27 1.91 -1.86
N VAL A 146 -14.95 2.09 -2.02
CA VAL A 146 -14.25 1.94 -3.31
C VAL A 146 -13.23 0.80 -3.26
N ILE A 147 -12.45 0.70 -2.17
CA ILE A 147 -11.38 -0.30 -1.99
C ILE A 147 -11.65 -1.27 -0.83
N GLY A 148 -12.85 -1.25 -0.25
CA GLY A 148 -13.30 -2.21 0.76
C GLY A 148 -12.70 -2.05 2.17
N ASN A 149 -11.74 -1.14 2.35
CA ASN A 149 -11.08 -0.89 3.64
C ASN A 149 -11.12 0.59 4.01
N ARG A 150 -11.28 0.87 5.31
CA ARG A 150 -11.26 2.23 5.85
C ARG A 150 -9.84 2.76 5.97
N VAL A 151 -9.58 3.89 5.33
CA VAL A 151 -8.32 4.63 5.37
C VAL A 151 -8.59 6.02 5.95
N MET A 152 -7.89 6.35 7.04
CA MET A 152 -8.21 7.52 7.87
C MET A 152 -8.12 8.87 7.13
N TYR A 153 -7.16 9.01 6.21
CA TYR A 153 -6.94 10.23 5.44
C TYR A 153 -7.68 10.26 4.09
N LEU A 154 -8.37 9.18 3.68
CA LEU A 154 -9.18 9.14 2.45
C LEU A 154 -10.66 9.17 2.82
N ARG A 155 -11.13 10.37 3.20
CA ARG A 155 -12.52 10.60 3.61
C ARG A 155 -13.25 11.43 2.57
N LYS A 156 -14.56 11.25 2.53
CA LYS A 156 -15.49 12.06 1.76
C LYS A 156 -15.44 13.52 2.20
N VAL A 157 -15.26 14.40 1.22
CA VAL A 157 -15.27 15.86 1.35
C VAL A 157 -16.12 16.41 0.21
N LEU A 158 -17.01 17.37 0.51
CA LEU A 158 -17.80 18.05 -0.50
C LEU A 158 -16.89 18.89 -1.40
N CYS A 159 -17.19 19.04 -2.68
CA CYS A 159 -16.31 19.78 -3.60
C CYS A 159 -17.11 20.51 -4.67
N ASP A 160 -17.38 21.79 -4.39
CA ASP A 160 -18.04 22.71 -5.31
C ASP A 160 -17.04 23.30 -6.33
N TYR A 161 -15.75 23.06 -6.14
CA TYR A 161 -14.69 23.63 -6.98
C TYR A 161 -14.56 22.97 -8.36
N CYS A 162 -15.17 21.79 -8.56
CA CYS A 162 -15.06 21.06 -9.83
C CYS A 162 -16.26 21.21 -10.76
N LEU A 163 -17.23 22.08 -10.43
CA LEU A 163 -18.45 22.32 -11.22
C LEU A 163 -18.19 22.71 -12.68
N ASN A 164 -17.14 23.50 -12.92
CA ASN A 164 -16.78 23.96 -14.26
C ASN A 164 -15.89 22.97 -15.03
N SER A 165 -15.66 21.77 -14.49
CA SER A 165 -14.87 20.75 -15.20
C SER A 165 -15.60 20.33 -16.48
N PRO A 166 -14.90 20.17 -17.62
CA PRO A 166 -15.49 19.58 -18.81
C PRO A 166 -15.89 18.11 -18.59
N ASN A 167 -15.39 17.47 -17.53
CA ASN A 167 -15.74 16.12 -17.12
C ASN A 167 -16.73 16.10 -15.94
N TRP A 168 -17.42 17.22 -15.67
CA TRP A 168 -18.47 17.29 -14.66
C TRP A 168 -19.65 16.41 -15.06
N GLU A 169 -20.15 16.56 -16.28
CA GLU A 169 -21.25 15.74 -16.81
C GLU A 169 -20.75 14.88 -17.98
N GLY A 170 -21.14 13.61 -17.97
CA GLY A 170 -20.89 12.68 -19.05
C GLY A 170 -22.19 12.04 -19.55
N TYR A 171 -22.21 11.67 -20.82
CA TYR A 171 -23.30 10.91 -21.41
C TYR A 171 -22.74 9.84 -22.35
N LYS A 172 -23.23 8.61 -22.21
CA LYS A 172 -22.87 7.51 -23.09
C LYS A 172 -24.09 6.69 -23.48
N GLU A 173 -24.21 6.40 -24.75
CA GLU A 173 -25.19 5.45 -25.28
C GLU A 173 -24.58 4.06 -25.31
N ILE A 174 -25.29 3.08 -24.76
CA ILE A 174 -24.85 1.68 -24.71
C ILE A 174 -26.02 0.82 -25.19
N SER A 175 -25.76 -0.07 -26.17
CA SER A 175 -26.78 -0.99 -26.65
C SER A 175 -27.04 -2.11 -25.64
N ILE A 176 -28.23 -2.71 -25.68
CA ILE A 176 -28.54 -3.85 -24.82
C ILE A 176 -27.57 -5.01 -25.07
N GLU A 177 -27.20 -5.27 -26.33
CA GLU A 177 -26.25 -6.33 -26.69
C GLU A 177 -24.87 -6.09 -26.05
N GLU A 178 -24.38 -4.84 -26.06
CA GLU A 178 -23.11 -4.49 -25.41
C GLU A 178 -23.17 -4.70 -23.89
N ILE A 179 -24.32 -4.42 -23.25
CA ILE A 179 -24.52 -4.66 -21.82
C ILE A 179 -24.51 -6.16 -21.50
N GLU A 180 -25.24 -6.96 -22.28
CA GLU A 180 -25.27 -8.42 -22.13
C GLU A 180 -23.87 -9.02 -22.22
N GLU A 181 -23.10 -8.60 -23.24
CA GLU A 181 -21.74 -9.07 -23.46
C GLU A 181 -20.82 -8.67 -22.30
N LYS A 182 -20.80 -7.38 -21.93
CA LYS A 182 -19.87 -6.84 -20.92
C LYS A 182 -20.17 -7.31 -19.51
N LEU A 183 -21.44 -7.40 -19.15
CA LEU A 183 -21.87 -7.84 -17.81
C LEU A 183 -22.09 -9.35 -17.73
N LYS A 184 -22.00 -10.07 -18.85
CA LYS A 184 -22.26 -11.53 -18.96
C LYS A 184 -23.66 -11.88 -18.44
N VAL A 185 -24.64 -11.06 -18.81
CA VAL A 185 -26.05 -11.25 -18.47
C VAL A 185 -26.85 -11.49 -19.74
N LYS A 186 -28.09 -11.96 -19.58
CA LYS A 186 -29.06 -12.05 -20.67
C LYS A 186 -30.33 -11.35 -20.26
N PHE A 187 -30.73 -10.36 -21.05
CA PHE A 187 -32.05 -9.76 -20.92
C PHE A 187 -33.10 -10.69 -21.55
N PRO A 188 -34.37 -10.59 -21.13
CA PRO A 188 -35.45 -11.39 -21.71
C PRO A 188 -35.60 -11.15 -23.22
N ASN A 189 -35.93 -12.21 -23.96
CA ASN A 189 -36.24 -12.10 -25.38
C ASN A 189 -37.42 -11.15 -25.61
N LEU A 190 -37.19 -10.13 -26.43
CA LEU A 190 -38.13 -9.06 -26.71
C LEU A 190 -39.26 -9.59 -27.62
N THR A 191 -40.45 -9.80 -27.06
CA THR A 191 -41.66 -10.18 -27.83
C THR A 191 -42.73 -9.09 -27.72
N PRO A 192 -43.64 -8.96 -28.72
CA PRO A 192 -44.77 -8.00 -28.66
C PRO A 192 -45.76 -8.23 -27.50
N THR A 193 -45.62 -9.34 -26.78
CA THR A 193 -46.43 -9.71 -25.60
C THR A 193 -45.66 -9.51 -24.29
N LEU A 194 -44.35 -9.28 -24.35
CA LEU A 194 -43.52 -9.01 -23.18
C LEU A 194 -43.96 -7.69 -22.54
N ARG A 195 -44.23 -7.73 -21.23
CA ARG A 195 -44.49 -6.55 -20.41
C ARG A 195 -43.17 -6.05 -19.84
N ILE A 196 -42.80 -4.82 -20.21
CA ILE A 196 -41.66 -4.11 -19.64
C ILE A 196 -42.22 -2.84 -19.02
N ASP A 197 -42.28 -2.79 -17.70
CA ASP A 197 -42.57 -1.56 -16.98
C ASP A 197 -41.25 -0.85 -16.67
N MET A 198 -41.08 0.33 -17.28
CA MET A 198 -40.02 1.28 -16.96
C MET A 198 -40.63 2.44 -16.21
N LYS A 199 -40.62 2.34 -14.88
CA LYS A 199 -41.22 3.34 -13.99
C LYS A 199 -40.84 4.77 -14.40
N GLY A 200 -41.85 5.64 -14.56
CA GLY A 200 -41.68 7.04 -14.98
C GLY A 200 -41.42 7.27 -16.48
N PHE A 201 -41.15 6.21 -17.26
CA PHE A 201 -41.01 6.28 -18.72
C PHE A 201 -42.22 5.65 -19.42
N ILE A 202 -42.42 4.34 -19.22
CA ILE A 202 -43.47 3.53 -19.83
C ILE A 202 -43.99 2.58 -18.75
N GLU A 203 -45.22 2.76 -18.29
CA GLU A 203 -45.79 2.00 -17.19
C GLU A 203 -47.31 1.83 -17.38
N GLU A 204 -47.96 1.03 -16.51
CA GLU A 204 -49.42 0.85 -16.50
C GLU A 204 -49.99 0.39 -17.86
N ILE A 205 -49.33 -0.58 -18.50
CA ILE A 205 -49.76 -1.14 -19.79
C ILE A 205 -50.92 -2.12 -19.59
N ASP A 206 -52.14 -1.70 -19.94
CA ASP A 206 -53.33 -2.58 -19.96
C ASP A 206 -53.52 -3.23 -21.32
N ARG A 207 -53.80 -4.54 -21.34
CA ARG A 207 -53.96 -5.34 -22.55
C ARG A 207 -55.22 -6.18 -22.50
N ASP A 208 -55.85 -6.41 -23.65
CA ASP A 208 -56.89 -7.44 -23.78
C ASP A 208 -56.32 -8.87 -23.73
N GLU A 209 -57.23 -9.85 -23.74
CA GLU A 209 -56.89 -11.29 -23.69
C GLU A 209 -56.04 -11.71 -24.92
N GLU A 210 -56.17 -10.98 -26.01
CA GLU A 210 -55.44 -11.17 -27.26
C GLU A 210 -54.17 -10.31 -27.35
N GLY A 211 -53.76 -9.63 -26.28
CA GLY A 211 -52.50 -8.92 -26.14
C GLY A 211 -52.41 -7.56 -26.84
N ARG A 212 -53.51 -6.98 -27.31
CA ARG A 212 -53.56 -5.59 -27.81
C ARG A 212 -53.58 -4.62 -26.65
N ILE A 213 -52.91 -3.49 -26.80
CA ILE A 213 -52.87 -2.43 -25.79
C ILE A 213 -54.20 -1.68 -25.80
N LYS A 214 -54.90 -1.69 -24.66
CA LYS A 214 -56.08 -0.85 -24.40
C LYS A 214 -55.64 0.54 -23.99
N SER A 215 -54.76 0.62 -23.00
CA SER A 215 -54.17 1.86 -22.52
C SER A 215 -52.72 1.68 -22.09
N ILE A 216 -51.95 2.76 -22.17
CA ILE A 216 -50.53 2.80 -21.80
C ILE A 216 -50.19 4.18 -21.24
N LYS A 217 -49.39 4.23 -20.16
CA LYS A 217 -48.85 5.46 -19.60
C LYS A 217 -47.45 5.72 -20.13
N ILE A 218 -47.24 6.86 -20.79
CA ILE A 218 -45.94 7.27 -21.32
C ILE A 218 -45.62 8.67 -20.77
N GLY A 219 -44.48 8.80 -20.09
CA GLY A 219 -44.03 10.07 -19.50
C GLY A 219 -45.05 10.71 -18.56
N GLY A 220 -45.80 9.89 -17.82
CA GLY A 220 -46.83 10.35 -16.88
C GLY A 220 -48.23 10.57 -17.47
N LYS A 221 -48.41 10.49 -18.79
CA LYS A 221 -49.71 10.68 -19.46
C LYS A 221 -50.29 9.35 -19.95
N MET A 222 -51.59 9.15 -19.73
CA MET A 222 -52.33 8.00 -20.25
C MET A 222 -52.72 8.20 -21.72
N PHE A 223 -52.53 7.16 -22.53
CA PHE A 223 -52.94 7.08 -23.93
C PHE A 223 -53.74 5.82 -24.19
N LYS A 224 -54.67 5.87 -25.15
CA LYS A 224 -55.27 4.66 -25.74
C LYS A 224 -54.27 4.01 -26.69
N GLY A 225 -54.32 2.69 -26.82
CA GLY A 225 -53.45 1.97 -27.78
C GLY A 225 -53.62 2.43 -29.23
N THR A 226 -54.83 2.85 -29.61
CA THR A 226 -55.13 3.41 -30.95
C THR A 226 -54.43 4.75 -31.19
N GLU A 227 -54.37 5.62 -30.18
CA GLU A 227 -53.70 6.92 -30.27
C GLU A 227 -52.20 6.72 -30.51
N ILE A 228 -51.56 5.82 -29.76
CA ILE A 228 -50.14 5.50 -29.95
C ILE A 228 -49.87 4.87 -31.32
N LYS A 229 -50.75 3.97 -31.77
CA LYS A 229 -50.65 3.39 -33.11
C LYS A 229 -50.62 4.49 -34.18
N GLU A 230 -51.52 5.46 -34.10
CA GLU A 230 -51.59 6.56 -35.06
C GLU A 230 -50.39 7.50 -34.95
N ILE A 231 -50.05 7.94 -33.74
CA ILE A 231 -48.95 8.89 -33.47
C ILE A 231 -47.60 8.31 -33.90
N LEU A 232 -47.32 7.06 -33.55
CA LEU A 232 -46.06 6.38 -33.86
C LEU A 232 -46.10 5.62 -35.20
N LYS A 233 -47.22 5.68 -35.94
CA LYS A 233 -47.42 5.03 -37.24
C LYS A 233 -47.16 3.52 -37.20
N LEU A 234 -47.71 2.84 -36.21
CA LEU A 234 -47.60 1.39 -36.04
C LEU A 234 -48.66 0.65 -36.85
N ASP A 235 -48.36 -0.58 -37.27
CA ASP A 235 -49.30 -1.39 -38.05
C ASP A 235 -50.53 -1.82 -37.23
N SER A 236 -50.37 -2.00 -35.92
CA SER A 236 -51.44 -2.46 -35.02
C SER A 236 -51.28 -1.95 -33.59
N THR A 237 -52.31 -2.16 -32.77
CA THR A 237 -52.27 -1.93 -31.31
C THR A 237 -51.64 -3.09 -30.53
N ARG A 238 -51.22 -4.16 -31.21
CA ARG A 238 -50.46 -5.28 -30.63
C ARG A 238 -48.98 -5.03 -30.83
N PHE A 239 -48.41 -4.20 -29.97
CA PHE A 239 -46.99 -3.86 -29.98
C PHE A 239 -46.39 -3.94 -28.56
N SER A 240 -45.07 -3.94 -28.47
CA SER A 240 -44.32 -3.66 -27.25
C SER A 240 -43.26 -2.62 -27.56
N ILE A 241 -42.94 -1.76 -26.59
CA ILE A 241 -41.82 -0.83 -26.69
C ILE A 241 -40.65 -1.47 -25.95
N VAL A 242 -39.51 -1.54 -26.62
CA VAL A 242 -38.33 -2.24 -26.10
C VAL A 242 -37.11 -1.32 -26.20
N PRO A 243 -36.31 -1.19 -25.13
CA PRO A 243 -35.12 -0.37 -25.18
C PRO A 243 -34.10 -1.07 -26.07
N LYS A 244 -33.56 -0.37 -27.06
CA LYS A 244 -32.42 -0.86 -27.85
C LYS A 244 -31.10 -0.25 -27.38
N ILE A 245 -31.17 1.02 -26.96
CA ILE A 245 -30.03 1.81 -26.50
C ILE A 245 -30.44 2.45 -25.17
N LEU A 246 -29.56 2.37 -24.18
CA LEU A 246 -29.70 3.07 -22.90
C LEU A 246 -28.71 4.24 -22.86
N GLY A 247 -29.24 5.43 -22.59
CA GLY A 247 -28.42 6.61 -22.28
C GLY A 247 -28.00 6.59 -20.81
N VAL A 248 -26.70 6.53 -20.56
CA VAL A 248 -26.10 6.58 -19.22
C VAL A 248 -25.55 7.98 -18.99
N LYS A 249 -26.15 8.71 -18.05
CA LYS A 249 -25.61 9.99 -17.55
C LYS A 249 -24.71 9.74 -16.36
N THR A 250 -23.55 10.40 -16.32
CA THR A 250 -22.57 10.30 -15.23
C THR A 250 -22.21 11.68 -14.73
N CYS A 251 -21.81 11.77 -13.45
CA CYS A 251 -21.24 12.97 -12.86
C CYS A 251 -19.81 12.67 -12.37
N GLY A 252 -18.82 13.45 -12.82
CA GLY A 252 -17.41 13.26 -12.50
C GLY A 252 -16.69 12.19 -13.34
N GLN A 253 -15.40 12.04 -13.07
CA GLN A 253 -14.49 11.11 -13.74
C GLN A 253 -13.38 10.64 -12.78
N GLY A 254 -13.35 9.33 -12.54
CA GLY A 254 -12.35 8.61 -11.74
C GLY A 254 -12.95 7.89 -10.53
N ASP A 255 -12.10 7.41 -9.62
CA ASP A 255 -12.52 6.56 -8.49
C ASP A 255 -13.09 7.34 -7.29
N GLY A 256 -13.02 8.68 -7.31
CA GLY A 256 -13.52 9.57 -6.26
C GLY A 256 -12.64 9.63 -5.01
N LEU A 257 -11.49 8.93 -4.97
CA LEU A 257 -10.64 8.89 -3.78
C LEU A 257 -9.63 10.04 -3.74
N GLY A 258 -9.52 10.68 -2.58
CA GLY A 258 -8.52 11.72 -2.31
C GLY A 258 -8.71 12.97 -3.16
N LEU A 259 -7.64 13.45 -3.80
CA LEU A 259 -7.62 14.73 -4.49
C LEU A 259 -8.46 14.73 -5.77
N CYS A 260 -9.41 15.67 -5.90
CA CYS A 260 -10.01 16.01 -7.18
C CYS A 260 -9.12 17.02 -7.94
N GLN A 261 -8.57 16.66 -9.10
CA GLN A 261 -7.60 17.50 -9.81
C GLN A 261 -8.19 18.81 -10.33
N HIS A 262 -9.37 18.78 -10.95
CA HIS A 262 -10.07 20.00 -11.39
C HIS A 262 -10.45 20.88 -10.20
N GLY A 263 -10.96 20.29 -9.12
CA GLY A 263 -11.30 21.02 -7.91
C GLY A 263 -10.07 21.66 -7.25
N ALA A 264 -8.96 20.94 -7.15
CA ALA A 264 -7.69 21.44 -6.63
C ALA A 264 -7.12 22.60 -7.47
N ASN A 265 -7.20 22.51 -8.80
CA ASN A 265 -6.79 23.59 -9.68
C ASN A 265 -7.67 24.84 -9.51
N GLN A 266 -8.98 24.67 -9.38
CA GLN A 266 -9.89 25.79 -9.13
C GLN A 266 -9.66 26.43 -7.76
N MET A 267 -9.44 25.64 -6.70
CA MET A 267 -9.02 26.16 -5.39
C MET A 267 -7.73 26.99 -5.51
N ALA A 268 -6.76 26.50 -6.27
CA ALA A 268 -5.52 27.22 -6.52
C ALA A 268 -5.75 28.57 -7.25
N LEU A 269 -6.64 28.59 -8.26
CA LEU A 269 -7.01 29.81 -9.01
C LEU A 269 -7.68 30.88 -8.14
N ILE A 270 -8.43 30.48 -7.11
CA ILE A 270 -9.08 31.41 -6.16
C ILE A 270 -8.21 31.73 -4.94
N GLY A 271 -6.95 31.30 -4.93
CA GLY A 271 -5.92 31.78 -3.99
C GLY A 271 -5.47 30.80 -2.91
N PHE A 272 -6.02 29.58 -2.83
CA PHE A 272 -5.58 28.59 -1.86
C PHE A 272 -4.14 28.13 -2.14
N LYS A 273 -3.36 27.91 -1.08
CA LYS A 273 -1.99 27.37 -1.19
C LYS A 273 -2.00 25.86 -1.25
N PHE A 274 -0.92 25.27 -1.73
CA PHE A 274 -0.80 23.81 -1.85
C PHE A 274 -1.04 23.07 -0.52
N ASN A 275 -0.62 23.63 0.63
CA ASN A 275 -0.89 23.05 1.94
C ASN A 275 -2.40 22.99 2.26
N ASP A 276 -3.13 24.08 1.98
CA ASP A 276 -4.56 24.15 2.23
C ASP A 276 -5.32 23.16 1.35
N ILE A 277 -4.92 23.06 0.08
CA ILE A 277 -5.50 22.12 -0.88
C ILE A 277 -5.26 20.67 -0.44
N ILE A 278 -4.04 20.32 -0.03
CA ILE A 278 -3.75 18.96 0.46
C ILE A 278 -4.57 18.65 1.72
N ASN A 279 -4.59 19.55 2.71
CA ASN A 279 -5.32 19.34 3.95
C ASN A 279 -6.84 19.31 3.76
N TYR A 280 -7.35 19.95 2.71
CA TYR A 280 -8.75 19.87 2.31
C TYR A 280 -9.13 18.46 1.85
N TYR A 281 -8.31 17.84 0.99
CA TYR A 281 -8.63 16.52 0.40
C TYR A 281 -8.14 15.33 1.23
N PHE A 282 -7.17 15.52 2.12
CA PHE A 282 -6.60 14.45 2.94
C PHE A 282 -6.72 14.79 4.44
N THR A 283 -7.56 14.05 5.15
CA THR A 283 -7.88 14.34 6.56
C THR A 283 -6.74 13.94 7.51
N GLY A 284 -6.31 14.85 8.39
CA GLY A 284 -5.39 14.55 9.48
C GLY A 284 -3.96 14.20 9.04
N VAL A 285 -3.55 14.71 7.87
CA VAL A 285 -2.20 14.50 7.33
C VAL A 285 -1.27 15.65 7.71
N GLU A 286 0.03 15.37 7.60
CA GLU A 286 1.10 16.35 7.77
C GLU A 286 1.93 16.40 6.48
N ILE A 287 2.31 17.61 6.06
CA ILE A 287 3.27 17.80 4.98
C ILE A 287 4.62 18.08 5.63
N LYS A 288 5.60 17.21 5.38
CA LYS A 288 6.93 17.33 5.95
C LYS A 288 8.00 16.94 4.95
N GLU A 289 9.22 17.39 5.20
CA GLU A 289 10.39 16.95 4.44
C GLU A 289 10.64 15.46 4.66
N ILE A 290 11.06 14.79 3.59
CA ILE A 290 11.42 13.39 3.62
C ILE A 290 12.71 13.19 4.40
N GLU A 291 12.63 12.37 5.44
CA GLU A 291 13.79 11.92 6.17
C GLU A 291 14.44 10.75 5.43
N LYS A 292 15.60 10.99 4.82
CA LYS A 292 16.38 9.91 4.21
C LYS A 292 16.84 8.92 5.28
N PRO A 293 16.72 7.61 5.04
CA PRO A 293 17.34 6.58 5.87
C PRO A 293 18.84 6.85 5.94
N CYS A 294 19.31 7.13 7.14
CA CYS A 294 20.70 7.48 7.36
C CYS A 294 21.54 6.20 7.27
N ILE A 295 22.56 6.15 6.41
CA ILE A 295 23.50 5.01 6.36
C ILE A 295 24.15 4.76 7.74
N LYS A 296 24.37 5.82 8.53
CA LYS A 296 24.90 5.72 9.90
C LYS A 296 23.88 5.18 10.89
N TRP A 297 22.60 5.45 10.69
CA TRP A 297 21.49 5.00 11.55
C TRP A 297 20.43 4.28 10.72
N PRO A 298 20.76 3.09 10.16
CA PRO A 298 19.88 2.38 9.24
C PRO A 298 18.58 1.90 9.89
N LEU A 299 18.50 1.92 11.22
CA LEU A 299 17.35 1.50 12.00
C LEU A 299 16.64 2.66 12.71
N LYS A 300 16.91 3.92 12.32
CA LYS A 300 16.25 5.10 12.90
C LYS A 300 14.72 4.92 12.90
N GLU A 301 14.10 5.19 14.05
CA GLU A 301 12.65 5.06 14.31
C GLU A 301 12.09 3.62 14.27
N LYS A 302 12.92 2.60 14.09
CA LYS A 302 12.47 1.20 14.20
C LYS A 302 12.36 0.82 15.67
N ILE A 303 11.19 0.36 16.06
CA ILE A 303 10.93 -0.14 17.42
C ILE A 303 11.03 -1.65 17.39
N LEU A 304 11.91 -2.22 18.21
CA LEU A 304 12.10 -3.67 18.32
C LEU A 304 11.87 -4.10 19.77
N VAL A 305 11.17 -5.21 19.96
CA VAL A 305 11.09 -5.88 21.27
C VAL A 305 11.88 -7.16 21.16
N ILE A 306 12.89 -7.33 22.00
CA ILE A 306 13.67 -8.56 22.10
C ILE A 306 13.20 -9.28 23.37
N ASP A 307 12.88 -10.56 23.23
CA ASP A 307 12.47 -11.43 24.31
C ASP A 307 13.59 -12.42 24.61
N PRO A 308 14.38 -12.21 25.68
CA PRO A 308 15.25 -13.25 26.17
C PRO A 308 14.39 -14.38 26.74
N GLY A 309 14.46 -15.57 26.12
CA GLY A 309 13.75 -16.76 26.57
C GLY A 309 13.99 -17.07 28.06
N HIS A 310 12.99 -17.67 28.72
CA HIS A 310 13.09 -18.11 30.13
C HIS A 310 13.41 -16.98 31.11
N GLY A 311 13.92 -17.30 32.31
CA GLY A 311 14.29 -16.35 33.36
C GLY A 311 13.67 -16.68 34.73
N GLY A 312 14.35 -16.26 35.80
CA GLY A 312 13.97 -16.53 37.18
C GLY A 312 14.43 -17.92 37.62
N ASP A 313 13.49 -18.85 37.79
CA ASP A 313 13.76 -20.19 38.34
C ASP A 313 14.79 -20.98 37.50
N ASP A 314 15.81 -21.53 38.16
CA ASP A 314 16.86 -22.36 37.55
C ASP A 314 16.33 -23.65 36.92
N ASN A 315 15.10 -24.05 37.23
CA ASN A 315 14.44 -25.20 36.61
C ASN A 315 13.78 -24.86 35.25
N VAL A 316 13.87 -23.61 34.79
CA VAL A 316 13.21 -23.14 33.56
C VAL A 316 14.24 -22.89 32.46
N GLY A 317 14.09 -23.61 31.35
CA GLY A 317 15.02 -23.59 30.21
C GLY A 317 15.94 -24.81 30.21
N VAL A 318 16.91 -24.81 29.31
CA VAL A 318 17.84 -25.94 29.15
C VAL A 318 19.18 -25.67 29.85
N LYS A 319 19.71 -26.69 30.52
CA LYS A 319 21.08 -26.72 31.05
C LYS A 319 22.00 -27.54 30.14
N GLY A 320 23.13 -26.96 29.75
CA GLY A 320 24.19 -27.64 29.02
C GLY A 320 24.95 -28.65 29.89
N HIS A 321 25.79 -29.48 29.25
CA HIS A 321 26.55 -30.55 29.93
C HIS A 321 27.58 -29.99 30.93
N GLN A 322 28.12 -28.80 30.66
CA GLN A 322 29.09 -28.10 31.51
C GLN A 322 28.40 -27.14 32.50
N GLY A 323 27.06 -27.13 32.51
CA GLY A 323 26.25 -26.40 33.47
C GLY A 323 25.86 -24.99 33.03
N LEU A 324 26.11 -24.60 31.77
CA LEU A 324 25.65 -23.33 31.24
C LEU A 324 24.12 -23.34 31.11
N MET A 325 23.47 -22.29 31.60
CA MET A 325 22.01 -22.16 31.55
C MET A 325 21.59 -21.34 30.32
N GLU A 326 20.60 -21.83 29.58
CA GLU A 326 20.04 -21.13 28.43
C GLU A 326 19.60 -19.71 28.79
N LYS A 327 18.88 -19.53 29.90
CA LYS A 327 18.35 -18.23 30.35
C LYS A 327 19.44 -17.15 30.48
N ASP A 328 20.65 -17.55 30.86
CA ASP A 328 21.78 -16.62 31.04
C ASP A 328 22.39 -16.24 29.69
N VAL A 329 22.54 -17.23 28.81
CA VAL A 329 23.13 -17.01 27.48
C VAL A 329 22.22 -16.14 26.63
N VAL A 330 20.92 -16.45 26.59
CA VAL A 330 19.96 -15.67 25.78
C VAL A 330 19.78 -14.25 26.32
N LEU A 331 19.91 -14.03 27.64
CA LEU A 331 19.94 -12.69 28.23
C LEU A 331 21.18 -11.92 27.78
N LYS A 332 22.37 -12.54 27.81
CA LYS A 332 23.62 -11.92 27.34
C LYS A 332 23.54 -11.53 25.87
N ILE A 333 23.06 -12.44 25.01
CA ILE A 333 22.86 -12.19 23.58
C ILE A 333 21.87 -11.05 23.36
N SER A 334 20.73 -11.07 24.07
CA SER A 334 19.70 -10.04 23.92
C SER A 334 20.17 -8.65 24.34
N LYS A 335 20.96 -8.55 25.42
CA LYS A 335 21.58 -7.28 25.85
C LYS A 335 22.58 -6.76 24.81
N ARG A 336 23.45 -7.62 24.28
CA ARG A 336 24.39 -7.25 23.21
C ARG A 336 23.70 -6.83 21.92
N LEU A 337 22.68 -7.59 21.52
CA LEU A 337 21.86 -7.28 20.36
C LEU A 337 21.16 -5.91 20.53
N LYS A 338 20.60 -5.61 21.71
CA LYS A 338 20.06 -4.29 22.04
C LYS A 338 21.09 -3.18 21.84
N GLU A 339 22.29 -3.30 22.42
CA GLU A 339 23.36 -2.30 22.27
C GLU A 339 23.72 -2.03 20.80
N PHE A 340 23.83 -3.08 19.99
CA PHE A 340 24.18 -2.96 18.56
C PHE A 340 23.07 -2.31 17.74
N LEU A 341 21.81 -2.67 18.00
CA LEU A 341 20.66 -2.09 17.31
C LEU A 341 20.43 -0.62 17.69
N GLU A 342 20.60 -0.25 18.96
CA GLU A 342 20.46 1.14 19.44
C GLU A 342 21.56 2.04 18.85
N LYS A 343 22.80 1.56 18.70
CA LYS A 343 23.87 2.28 17.98
C LYS A 343 23.51 2.59 16.53
N LEU A 344 22.64 1.78 15.92
CA LEU A 344 22.14 1.96 14.56
C LEU A 344 20.81 2.74 14.50
N GLY A 345 20.35 3.29 15.63
CA GLY A 345 19.20 4.19 15.72
C GLY A 345 17.85 3.52 16.06
N ALA A 346 17.82 2.22 16.31
CA ALA A 346 16.61 1.54 16.76
C ALA A 346 16.25 1.95 18.20
N VAL A 347 14.96 1.89 18.52
CA VAL A 347 14.47 1.92 19.91
C VAL A 347 14.19 0.47 20.33
N VAL A 348 14.94 -0.05 21.31
CA VAL A 348 14.88 -1.47 21.66
C VAL A 348 14.40 -1.68 23.09
N TYR A 349 13.36 -2.49 23.24
CA TYR A 349 12.83 -2.92 24.53
C TYR A 349 13.18 -4.39 24.77
N LEU A 350 13.50 -4.73 26.02
CA LEU A 350 13.62 -6.12 26.45
C LEU A 350 12.37 -6.51 27.24
N THR A 351 11.92 -7.75 27.11
CA THR A 351 10.83 -8.27 27.96
C THR A 351 11.27 -8.52 29.41
N ARG A 352 12.57 -8.77 29.60
CA ARG A 352 13.30 -8.78 30.87
C ARG A 352 14.72 -8.26 30.64
N ASP A 353 15.24 -7.47 31.56
CA ASP A 353 16.63 -6.98 31.53
C ASP A 353 17.50 -7.60 32.64
N ASP A 354 16.94 -8.49 33.45
CA ASP A 354 17.65 -9.29 34.44
C ASP A 354 17.16 -10.75 34.44
N ASP A 355 17.71 -11.56 35.34
CA ASP A 355 17.25 -12.93 35.58
C ASP A 355 15.95 -12.96 36.41
N GLU A 356 14.84 -12.61 35.76
CA GLU A 356 13.50 -12.63 36.35
C GLU A 356 12.52 -13.46 35.54
N TYR A 357 11.54 -14.05 36.24
CA TYR A 357 10.44 -14.75 35.58
C TYR A 357 9.39 -13.75 35.08
N VAL A 358 9.24 -13.65 33.77
CA VAL A 358 8.15 -12.92 33.11
C VAL A 358 7.26 -13.92 32.36
N SER A 359 5.97 -13.96 32.70
CA SER A 359 5.02 -14.89 32.08
C SER A 359 4.81 -14.58 30.59
N LEU A 360 4.46 -15.61 29.80
CA LEU A 360 4.22 -15.44 28.37
C LEU A 360 3.11 -14.41 28.08
N ASN A 361 2.04 -14.38 28.89
CA ASN A 361 0.99 -13.37 28.80
C ASN A 361 1.57 -11.96 28.98
N ARG A 362 2.42 -11.77 29.99
CA ARG A 362 3.00 -10.45 30.29
C ARG A 362 3.95 -9.97 29.20
N ARG A 363 4.75 -10.88 28.63
CA ARG A 363 5.61 -10.62 27.46
C ARG A 363 4.77 -10.15 26.26
N ALA A 364 3.67 -10.85 25.98
CA ALA A 364 2.75 -10.50 24.90
C ALA A 364 2.05 -9.15 25.13
N GLU A 365 1.54 -8.90 26.35
CA GLU A 365 0.96 -7.60 26.74
C GLU A 365 1.92 -6.43 26.53
N LEU A 366 3.19 -6.60 26.97
CA LEU A 366 4.22 -5.59 26.80
C LEU A 366 4.45 -5.29 25.32
N ALA A 367 4.65 -6.32 24.50
CA ALA A 367 4.85 -6.17 23.07
C ALA A 367 3.64 -5.51 22.39
N ASN A 368 2.42 -5.92 22.72
CA ASN A 368 1.18 -5.38 22.16
C ASN A 368 0.92 -3.92 22.57
N LYS A 369 1.39 -3.51 23.76
CA LYS A 369 1.35 -2.12 24.21
C LYS A 369 2.36 -1.26 23.45
N ILE A 370 3.58 -1.76 23.26
CA ILE A 370 4.65 -1.04 22.55
C ILE A 370 4.37 -0.94 21.05
N ARG A 371 3.75 -1.98 20.46
CA ARG A 371 3.50 -2.13 19.00
C ARG A 371 4.80 -2.02 18.19
N PRO A 372 5.78 -2.90 18.42
CA PRO A 372 7.05 -2.86 17.70
C PRO A 372 6.88 -3.20 16.22
N ASN A 373 7.90 -2.89 15.43
CA ASN A 373 8.04 -3.41 14.07
C ASN A 373 8.26 -4.93 14.07
N PHE A 374 9.08 -5.43 15.00
CA PHE A 374 9.26 -6.86 15.23
C PHE A 374 9.36 -7.19 16.72
N PHE A 375 8.79 -8.33 17.07
CA PHE A 375 9.07 -9.03 18.31
C PHE A 375 10.00 -10.22 18.01
N ILE A 376 11.14 -10.30 18.69
CA ILE A 376 12.16 -11.32 18.42
C ILE A 376 12.45 -12.07 19.73
N SER A 377 12.05 -13.34 19.80
CA SER A 377 12.38 -14.22 20.92
C SER A 377 13.68 -14.98 20.65
N ILE A 378 14.61 -14.94 21.61
CA ILE A 378 15.92 -15.56 21.53
C ILE A 378 15.99 -16.76 22.47
N HIS A 379 16.32 -17.92 21.92
CA HIS A 379 16.37 -19.20 22.59
C HIS A 379 17.61 -20.02 22.15
N LEU A 380 17.86 -21.10 22.88
CA LEU A 380 18.78 -22.16 22.48
C LEU A 380 18.03 -23.48 22.41
N ASN A 381 18.42 -24.31 21.45
CA ASN A 381 17.82 -25.62 21.31
C ASN A 381 18.49 -26.64 22.23
N SER A 382 17.87 -27.81 22.34
CA SER A 382 18.39 -28.95 23.08
C SER A 382 17.97 -30.26 22.44
N PHE A 383 18.87 -31.24 22.49
CA PHE A 383 18.56 -32.58 22.03
C PHE A 383 19.37 -33.62 22.81
N TYR A 384 18.80 -34.82 22.95
CA TYR A 384 19.43 -35.92 23.70
C TYR A 384 20.78 -36.35 23.09
N ASN A 385 20.90 -36.34 21.77
CA ASN A 385 22.18 -36.63 21.10
C ASN A 385 23.08 -35.37 21.12
N PRO A 386 24.22 -35.39 21.84
CA PRO A 386 25.07 -34.21 22.02
C PRO A 386 25.85 -33.81 20.76
N SER A 387 25.81 -34.61 19.68
CA SER A 387 26.44 -34.25 18.41
C SER A 387 25.59 -33.30 17.55
N ILE A 388 24.32 -33.12 17.89
CA ILE A 388 23.41 -32.23 17.14
C ILE A 388 23.81 -30.77 17.36
N ARG A 389 23.78 -29.99 16.27
CA ARG A 389 23.99 -28.54 16.26
C ARG A 389 23.26 -27.90 15.08
N GLY A 390 23.11 -26.59 15.12
CA GLY A 390 22.54 -25.76 14.06
C GLY A 390 21.46 -24.80 14.54
N CYS A 391 21.19 -23.80 13.72
CA CYS A 391 20.21 -22.74 13.98
C CYS A 391 18.87 -23.07 13.32
N GLU A 392 17.79 -22.91 14.08
CA GLU A 392 16.40 -23.02 13.63
C GLU A 392 15.67 -21.72 13.93
N MET A 393 14.79 -21.30 13.01
CA MET A 393 13.98 -20.11 13.22
C MET A 393 12.52 -20.41 12.92
N TYR A 394 11.62 -19.81 13.70
CA TYR A 394 10.19 -20.06 13.61
C TYR A 394 9.39 -18.77 13.52
N TYR A 395 8.39 -18.78 12.64
CA TYR A 395 7.43 -17.68 12.47
C TYR A 395 6.00 -18.22 12.41
N TYR A 396 5.02 -17.35 12.61
CA TYR A 396 3.61 -17.76 12.54
C TYR A 396 3.12 -17.88 11.09
N LYS A 397 2.13 -18.76 10.86
CA LYS A 397 1.58 -18.99 9.52
C LYS A 397 1.00 -17.69 8.95
N GLY A 398 1.51 -17.27 7.79
CA GLY A 398 1.05 -16.07 7.09
C GLY A 398 1.81 -14.79 7.41
N ASP A 399 2.75 -14.83 8.36
CA ASP A 399 3.64 -13.69 8.67
C ASP A 399 4.81 -13.62 7.68
N ILE A 400 4.55 -13.01 6.52
CA ILE A 400 5.51 -12.90 5.41
C ILE A 400 6.73 -12.06 5.82
N GLU A 401 6.52 -11.02 6.63
CA GLU A 401 7.60 -10.13 7.06
C GLU A 401 8.56 -10.83 8.03
N SER A 402 8.03 -11.60 9.00
CA SER A 402 8.88 -12.39 9.90
C SER A 402 9.65 -13.48 9.15
N LYS A 403 9.04 -14.14 8.16
CA LYS A 403 9.75 -15.08 7.29
C LYS A 403 10.92 -14.42 6.56
N ARG A 404 10.69 -13.26 5.93
CA ARG A 404 11.72 -12.50 5.19
C ARG A 404 12.85 -12.05 6.12
N LEU A 405 12.51 -11.59 7.33
CA LEU A 405 13.50 -11.23 8.34
C LEU A 405 14.35 -12.44 8.75
N ALA A 406 13.72 -13.61 8.97
CA ALA A 406 14.42 -14.85 9.30
C ALA A 406 15.40 -15.27 8.20
N GLU A 407 15.03 -15.11 6.93
CA GLU A 407 15.90 -15.40 5.77
C GLU A 407 17.16 -14.52 5.81
N CYS A 408 17.01 -13.20 6.03
CA CYS A 408 18.14 -12.29 6.17
C CYS A 408 19.05 -12.62 7.37
N ILE A 409 18.47 -12.94 8.52
CA ILE A 409 19.24 -13.28 9.73
C ILE A 409 19.97 -14.61 9.54
N MET A 410 19.30 -15.65 9.05
CA MET A 410 19.90 -16.97 8.83
C MET A 410 21.10 -16.87 7.87
N ASP A 411 20.98 -16.11 6.79
CA ASP A 411 22.07 -15.87 5.84
C ASP A 411 23.31 -15.27 6.51
N ARG A 412 23.13 -14.32 7.43
CA ARG A 412 24.23 -13.70 8.18
C ARG A 412 24.82 -14.63 9.22
N MET A 413 23.98 -15.39 9.91
CA MET A 413 24.42 -16.40 10.87
C MET A 413 25.29 -17.48 10.19
N VAL A 414 24.88 -17.98 9.02
CA VAL A 414 25.68 -18.95 8.25
C VAL A 414 26.99 -18.32 7.77
N LYS A 415 26.97 -17.10 7.23
CA LYS A 415 28.17 -16.45 6.68
C LYS A 415 29.21 -16.06 7.74
N ASN A 416 28.77 -15.55 8.89
CA ASN A 416 29.66 -14.92 9.86
C ASN A 416 30.17 -15.89 10.93
N ILE A 417 29.34 -16.84 11.35
CA ILE A 417 29.67 -17.78 12.44
C ILE A 417 29.63 -19.25 12.01
N ASN A 418 29.39 -19.52 10.72
CA ASN A 418 29.36 -20.86 10.15
C ASN A 418 28.42 -21.82 10.90
N VAL A 419 27.26 -21.31 11.34
CA VAL A 419 26.24 -22.15 11.99
C VAL A 419 25.58 -23.06 10.94
N VAL A 420 25.24 -24.29 11.34
CA VAL A 420 24.51 -25.21 10.46
C VAL A 420 23.07 -24.70 10.30
N ASN A 421 22.63 -24.41 9.08
CA ASN A 421 21.25 -24.00 8.82
C ASN A 421 20.31 -25.22 8.90
N LYS A 422 19.43 -25.24 9.90
CA LYS A 422 18.41 -26.28 10.10
C LYS A 422 17.00 -25.86 9.64
N GLY A 423 16.89 -24.67 9.05
CA GLY A 423 15.73 -24.18 8.33
C GLY A 423 14.90 -23.14 9.07
N ILE A 424 14.06 -22.47 8.28
CA ILE A 424 13.06 -21.48 8.74
C ILE A 424 11.68 -22.14 8.61
N LYS A 425 10.96 -22.26 9.72
CA LYS A 425 9.80 -23.15 9.86
C LYS A 425 8.59 -22.39 10.38
N VAL A 426 7.40 -22.91 10.09
CA VAL A 426 6.16 -22.40 10.68
C VAL A 426 5.95 -23.09 12.02
N ALA A 427 5.69 -22.32 13.07
CA ALA A 427 5.25 -22.85 14.36
C ALA A 427 4.13 -22.00 14.95
N ALA A 428 3.36 -22.63 15.84
CA ALA A 428 2.29 -21.99 16.58
C ALA A 428 2.70 -21.81 18.03
N PHE A 429 3.89 -21.26 18.32
CA PHE A 429 4.28 -20.94 19.71
C PHE A 429 3.39 -19.82 20.26
N PHE A 430 3.17 -19.80 21.57
CA PHE A 430 2.26 -18.85 22.20
C PHE A 430 2.56 -17.39 21.82
N LEU A 431 3.82 -16.95 21.96
CA LEU A 431 4.20 -15.57 21.64
C LEU A 431 4.06 -15.24 20.15
N LEU A 432 4.31 -16.21 19.27
CA LEU A 432 4.11 -16.02 17.82
C LEU A 432 2.63 -15.83 17.45
N ARG A 433 1.68 -16.28 18.30
CA ARG A 433 0.24 -16.12 18.08
C ARG A 433 -0.34 -14.87 18.73
N GLU A 434 0.09 -14.58 19.96
CA GLU A 434 -0.55 -13.56 20.80
C GLU A 434 0.07 -12.16 20.62
N VAL A 435 1.29 -12.06 20.10
CA VAL A 435 1.88 -10.77 19.74
C VAL A 435 1.31 -10.32 18.40
N GLY A 436 0.64 -9.17 18.38
CA GLY A 436 -0.02 -8.61 17.20
C GLY A 436 0.93 -7.93 16.19
N ALA A 437 2.23 -7.87 16.50
CA ALA A 437 3.29 -7.47 15.57
C ALA A 437 3.95 -8.70 14.94
N SER A 438 4.65 -8.51 13.81
CA SER A 438 5.43 -9.60 13.19
C SER A 438 6.44 -10.15 14.19
N SER A 439 6.45 -11.48 14.34
CA SER A 439 7.11 -12.15 15.45
C SER A 439 8.01 -13.28 14.98
N LEU A 440 9.24 -13.32 15.49
CA LEU A 440 10.27 -14.30 15.12
C LEU A 440 10.81 -14.98 16.36
N HIS A 441 10.89 -16.31 16.35
CA HIS A 441 11.55 -17.11 17.38
C HIS A 441 12.85 -17.67 16.79
N ILE A 442 13.97 -17.46 17.47
CA ILE A 442 15.30 -17.88 17.00
C ILE A 442 15.90 -18.85 18.02
N ASP A 443 16.11 -20.09 17.58
CA ASP A 443 16.94 -21.07 18.29
C ASP A 443 18.34 -21.04 17.67
N ILE A 444 19.29 -20.41 18.36
CA ILE A 444 20.59 -20.06 17.78
C ILE A 444 21.45 -21.29 17.49
N ASP A 445 21.56 -22.20 18.46
CA ASP A 445 22.26 -23.48 18.34
C ASP A 445 21.83 -24.39 19.51
N TYR A 446 22.37 -25.60 19.60
CA TYR A 446 22.01 -26.60 20.60
C TYR A 446 22.95 -26.53 21.80
N ILE A 447 22.47 -26.02 22.95
CA ILE A 447 23.30 -25.85 24.16
C ILE A 447 23.78 -27.21 24.73
N THR A 448 23.11 -28.31 24.40
CA THR A 448 23.52 -29.65 24.81
C THR A 448 24.74 -30.18 24.07
N ASN A 449 25.19 -29.50 22.99
CA ASN A 449 26.42 -29.83 22.28
C ASN A 449 27.64 -29.22 23.00
N PRO A 450 28.60 -30.03 23.50
CA PRO A 450 29.71 -29.53 24.31
C PRO A 450 30.61 -28.49 23.62
N GLU A 451 30.77 -28.59 22.29
CA GLU A 451 31.56 -27.61 21.52
C GLU A 451 30.81 -26.29 21.39
N VAL A 452 29.49 -26.34 21.19
CA VAL A 452 28.62 -25.16 21.16
C VAL A 452 28.58 -24.51 22.53
N GLU A 453 28.38 -25.28 23.61
CA GLU A 453 28.36 -24.77 24.98
C GLU A 453 29.65 -24.02 25.32
N LYS A 454 30.81 -24.58 24.95
CA LYS A 454 32.11 -23.93 25.12
C LYS A 454 32.23 -22.62 24.34
N LEU A 455 31.70 -22.56 23.12
CA LEU A 455 31.66 -21.33 22.33
C LEU A 455 30.74 -20.29 22.97
N LEU A 456 29.58 -20.69 23.50
CA LEU A 456 28.62 -19.79 24.16
C LEU A 456 29.14 -19.19 25.47
N GLN A 457 30.18 -19.77 26.08
CA GLN A 457 30.89 -19.16 27.21
C GLN A 457 31.81 -18.00 26.79
N ASN A 458 32.19 -17.91 25.51
CA ASN A 458 33.08 -16.87 24.98
C ASN A 458 32.29 -15.61 24.59
N SER A 459 32.62 -14.48 25.20
CA SER A 459 31.99 -13.19 24.91
C SER A 459 32.14 -12.74 23.46
N GLU A 460 33.26 -13.04 22.79
CA GLU A 460 33.47 -12.70 21.38
C GLU A 460 32.50 -13.49 20.48
N TYR A 461 32.15 -14.72 20.86
CA TYR A 461 31.17 -15.51 20.11
C TYR A 461 29.75 -14.98 20.32
N ILE A 462 29.40 -14.56 21.54
CA ILE A 462 28.15 -13.86 21.84
C ILE A 462 28.02 -12.56 21.01
N ASP A 463 29.11 -11.79 20.90
CA ASP A 463 29.15 -10.58 20.08
C ASP A 463 28.96 -10.93 18.59
N LYS A 464 29.62 -11.97 18.07
CA LYS A 464 29.44 -12.41 16.67
C LYS A 464 28.01 -12.88 16.36
N ILE A 465 27.35 -13.59 17.28
CA ILE A 465 25.94 -13.95 17.13
C ILE A 465 25.08 -12.68 17.05
N SER A 466 25.26 -11.79 18.02
CA SER A 466 24.48 -10.54 18.12
C SER A 466 24.69 -9.63 16.91
N GLU A 467 25.93 -9.55 16.41
CA GLU A 467 26.27 -8.79 15.21
C GLU A 467 25.65 -9.41 13.95
N SER A 468 25.65 -10.74 13.84
CA SER A 468 25.02 -11.45 12.72
C SER A 468 23.50 -11.21 12.66
N ILE A 469 22.83 -11.27 13.81
CA ILE A 469 21.41 -10.93 13.92
C ILE A 469 21.18 -9.46 13.56
N THR A 470 22.01 -8.55 14.08
CA THR A 470 21.95 -7.11 13.76
C THR A 470 22.08 -6.85 12.26
N GLN A 471 23.08 -7.46 11.61
CA GLN A 471 23.30 -7.32 10.18
C GLN A 471 22.12 -7.86 9.36
N GLY A 472 21.50 -8.97 9.79
CA GLY A 472 20.30 -9.51 9.17
C GLY A 472 19.10 -8.57 9.27
N ILE A 473 18.89 -7.96 10.45
CA ILE A 473 17.85 -6.94 10.64
C ILE A 473 18.10 -5.71 9.76
N VAL A 474 19.34 -5.22 9.71
CA VAL A 474 19.72 -4.10 8.84
C VAL A 474 19.50 -4.45 7.38
N GLU A 475 19.84 -5.67 6.97
CA GLU A 475 19.65 -6.15 5.60
C GLU A 475 18.17 -6.19 5.23
N TYR A 476 17.31 -6.71 6.12
CA TYR A 476 15.86 -6.71 5.92
C TYR A 476 15.30 -5.31 5.64
N TYR A 477 15.81 -4.26 6.32
CA TYR A 477 15.37 -2.87 6.13
C TYR A 477 16.09 -2.14 5.00
N LYS A 478 17.24 -2.64 4.54
CA LYS A 478 17.94 -2.10 3.36
C LYS A 478 17.29 -2.51 2.05
N PHE A 479 16.39 -3.50 2.09
CA PHE A 479 15.83 -4.11 0.89
C PHE A 479 14.41 -3.73 0.56
#